data_AF-A0A3D5I2Z7-F1
#
_entry.id   AF-A0A3D5I2Z7-F1
#
_cell.length_a   1.000
_cell.length_b   1.000
_cell.length_c   1.000
_cell.angle_alpha   90.00
_cell.angle_beta   90.00
_cell.angle_gamma   90.00
#
_symmetry.space_group_name_H-M   'P 1'
#
loop_
_entity.id
_entity.type
_entity.pdbx_description
1 polymer ?
#
loop_
_entity_poly.entity_id
_entity_poly.type
_entity_poly.pdbx_seq_one_letter_code
_entity_poly.pdbx_strand_id
1 'polypeptide(L)' 'MGYLRCVMALAMVVPLALLARADGIRFLPDDAQIACRAILPQCFTQASWHRLCQNDPAMAKAHQVACRQAAAGVRDAVD' A
#
# COMPACT_ATOMS: atom_id res chain seq x y z
N MET A 1 43.69 -17.80 23.58
CA MET A 1 43.59 -16.33 23.76
C MET A 1 43.59 -15.67 22.39
N GLY A 2 42.69 -14.71 22.16
CA GLY A 2 42.66 -13.84 20.98
C GLY A 2 41.68 -14.32 19.91
N TYR A 3 40.36 -14.15 20.05
CA TYR A 3 39.64 -12.87 19.99
C TYR A 3 40.08 -12.00 18.81
N LEU A 4 39.58 -12.30 17.60
CA LEU A 4 39.23 -11.25 16.64
C LEU A 4 38.17 -11.76 15.65
N ARG A 5 37.05 -12.23 16.23
CA ARG A 5 35.74 -12.10 15.58
C ARG A 5 35.36 -10.61 15.63
N CYS A 6 34.51 -10.21 14.69
CA CYS A 6 33.94 -8.87 14.53
C CYS A 6 34.98 -7.93 13.90
N VAL A 7 34.76 -7.36 12.73
CA VAL A 7 33.71 -6.36 12.48
C VAL A 7 33.57 -6.21 10.96
N MET A 8 32.38 -5.84 10.49
CA MET A 8 32.10 -5.31 9.13
C MET A 8 32.00 -6.32 7.97
N ALA A 9 31.13 -7.30 8.10
CA ALA A 9 30.39 -7.79 6.94
C ALA A 9 28.90 -8.00 7.28
N LEU A 10 28.31 -7.10 8.08
CA LEU A 10 26.86 -6.93 8.04
C LEU A 10 26.56 -6.07 6.81
N ALA A 11 26.49 -6.74 5.65
CA ALA A 11 25.77 -6.21 4.52
C ALA A 11 24.40 -5.75 5.05
N MET A 12 24.08 -4.49 4.78
CA MET A 12 22.84 -3.85 5.16
C MET A 12 21.66 -4.74 4.78
N VAL A 13 21.16 -5.51 5.75
CA VAL A 13 19.86 -6.14 5.65
C VAL A 13 18.90 -4.98 5.81
N VAL A 14 18.64 -4.28 4.70
CA VAL A 14 17.55 -3.31 4.62
C VAL A 14 16.34 -4.07 5.15
N PRO A 15 15.75 -3.64 6.28
CA PRO A 15 14.59 -4.33 6.79
C PRO A 15 13.46 -4.00 5.83
N LEU A 16 13.23 -4.87 4.83
CA LEU A 16 12.02 -4.82 4.00
C LEU A 16 10.75 -4.83 4.88
N ALA A 17 10.87 -5.27 6.14
CA ALA A 17 9.81 -5.24 7.14
C ALA A 17 9.43 -3.83 7.65
N LEU A 18 10.29 -2.82 7.51
CA LEU A 18 9.97 -1.44 7.95
C LEU A 18 9.14 -0.65 6.92
N LEU A 19 8.98 -1.17 5.70
CA LEU A 19 8.08 -0.58 4.69
C LEU A 19 6.61 -0.95 4.90
N ALA A 20 6.30 -1.91 5.79
CA ALA A 20 4.94 -2.36 6.08
C ALA A 20 4.27 -1.60 7.23
N ARG A 21 4.81 -0.45 7.65
CA ARG A 21 4.18 0.46 8.61
C ARG A 21 3.82 1.78 7.92
N ALA A 22 2.91 1.70 6.96
CA ALA A 22 2.10 2.85 6.59
C ALA A 22 0.81 2.76 7.39
N ASP A 23 0.59 3.71 8.30
CA ASP A 23 -0.62 3.85 9.12
C ASP A 23 -1.90 4.16 8.29
N GLY A 24 -1.80 4.06 6.96
CA GLY A 24 -2.89 4.28 6.01
C GLY A 24 -2.61 3.56 4.69
N ILE A 25 -3.68 3.23 3.97
CA ILE A 25 -3.57 2.59 2.67
C ILE A 25 -3.04 3.60 1.66
N ARG A 26 -1.92 3.26 1.02
CA ARG A 26 -1.28 4.10 0.03
C ARG A 26 -1.75 3.66 -1.36
N PHE A 27 -2.65 4.44 -1.94
CA PHE A 27 -3.12 4.21 -3.31
C PHE A 27 -2.03 4.58 -4.32
N LEU A 28 -2.22 4.07 -5.53
CA LEU A 28 -1.36 4.40 -6.65
C LEU A 28 -1.65 5.85 -7.11
N PRO A 29 -0.63 6.68 -7.40
CA PRO A 29 -0.85 7.98 -8.00
C PRO A 29 -1.41 7.81 -9.43
N ASP A 30 -2.20 8.77 -9.91
CA ASP A 30 -2.93 8.63 -11.18
C ASP A 30 -2.03 8.43 -12.42
N ASP A 31 -0.79 8.94 -12.40
CA ASP A 31 0.17 8.78 -13.50
C ASP A 31 1.00 7.49 -13.45
N ALA A 32 0.86 6.69 -12.39
CA ALA A 32 1.61 5.44 -12.27
C ALA A 32 0.85 4.27 -12.91
N GLN A 33 1.50 3.61 -13.86
CA GLN A 33 1.02 2.36 -14.45
C GLN A 33 1.80 1.19 -13.88
N ILE A 34 1.13 0.34 -13.11
CA ILE A 34 1.70 -0.90 -12.57
C ILE A 34 0.86 -2.08 -13.04
N ALA A 35 1.51 -3.07 -13.64
CA ALA A 35 0.91 -4.36 -13.94
C ALA A 35 0.79 -5.18 -12.64
N CYS A 36 -0.19 -4.87 -11.80
CA CYS A 36 -0.44 -5.61 -10.58
C CYS A 36 -1.36 -6.80 -10.85
N ARG A 37 -0.93 -7.99 -10.42
CA ARG A 37 -1.68 -9.25 -10.61
C ARG A 37 -2.66 -9.58 -9.47
N ALA A 38 -2.70 -8.75 -8.42
CA ALA A 38 -3.54 -8.96 -7.25
C ALA A 38 -4.48 -7.77 -7.05
N ILE A 39 -5.71 -8.04 -6.57
CA ILE A 39 -6.66 -6.99 -6.17
C ILE A 39 -6.22 -6.46 -4.80
N LEU A 40 -5.28 -5.52 -4.82
CA LEU A 40 -4.77 -4.83 -3.64
C LEU A 40 -4.94 -3.32 -3.82
N PRO A 41 -5.31 -2.56 -2.78
CA PRO A 41 -5.57 -1.14 -2.93
C PRO A 41 -4.38 -0.35 -3.45
N GLN A 42 -3.16 -0.76 -3.10
CA GLN A 42 -1.90 -0.18 -3.57
C GLN A 42 -1.65 -0.31 -5.08
N CYS A 43 -2.45 -1.12 -5.76
CA CYS A 43 -2.36 -1.35 -7.19
C CYS A 43 -3.38 -0.56 -8.00
N PHE A 44 -4.25 0.19 -7.33
CA PHE A 44 -5.28 0.99 -7.96
C PHE A 44 -5.09 2.44 -7.57
N THR A 45 -5.47 3.33 -8.47
CA THR A 45 -5.66 4.73 -8.10
C THR A 45 -6.80 4.83 -7.11
N GLN A 46 -6.78 5.87 -6.29
CA GLN A 46 -7.80 6.06 -5.26
C GLN A 46 -9.22 6.09 -5.86
N ALA A 47 -9.39 6.80 -6.98
CA ALA A 47 -10.66 6.87 -7.71
C ALA A 47 -11.08 5.51 -8.30
N SER A 48 -10.13 4.74 -8.83
CA SER A 48 -10.41 3.42 -9.39
C SER A 48 -10.78 2.41 -8.30
N TRP A 49 -10.10 2.45 -7.15
CA TRP A 49 -10.45 1.64 -5.99
C TRP A 49 -11.82 2.00 -5.42
N HIS A 50 -12.13 3.30 -5.32
CA HIS A 50 -13.45 3.77 -4.92
C HIS A 50 -14.56 3.22 -5.83
N ARG A 51 -14.37 3.27 -7.16
CA ARG A 51 -15.32 2.69 -8.12
C ARG A 51 -15.44 1.17 -7.97
N LEU A 52 -14.34 0.46 -7.74
CA LEU A 52 -14.39 -0.99 -7.49
C LEU A 52 -15.24 -1.31 -6.25
N CYS A 53 -15.06 -0.56 -5.17
CA CYS A 53 -15.87 -0.70 -3.95
C CYS A 53 -17.36 -0.43 -4.18
N GLN A 54 -17.71 0.48 -5.08
CA GLN A 54 -19.10 0.77 -5.43
C GLN A 54 -19.72 -0.33 -6.30
N ASN A 55 -18.92 -0.92 -7.18
CA ASN A 55 -19.39 -1.91 -8.16
C ASN A 55 -19.43 -3.34 -7.59
N ASP A 56 -18.57 -3.66 -6.61
CA ASP A 56 -18.48 -5.00 -6.03
C ASP A 56 -18.71 -4.98 -4.50
N PRO A 57 -19.88 -5.45 -4.01
CA PRO A 57 -20.19 -5.49 -2.58
C PRO A 57 -19.32 -6.50 -1.81
N ALA A 58 -18.81 -7.54 -2.46
CA ALA A 58 -17.87 -8.47 -1.82
C ALA A 58 -16.52 -7.78 -1.55
N MET A 59 -16.06 -6.93 -2.47
CA MET A 59 -14.88 -6.07 -2.25
C MET A 59 -15.11 -5.02 -1.18
N ALA A 60 -16.27 -4.36 -1.18
CA ALA A 60 -16.63 -3.42 -0.13
C ALA A 60 -16.59 -4.08 1.26
N LYS A 61 -17.06 -5.33 1.37
CA LYS A 61 -17.05 -6.11 2.62
C LYS A 61 -15.66 -6.60 3.01
N ALA A 62 -14.87 -7.08 2.04
CA ALA A 62 -13.51 -7.58 2.28
C ALA A 62 -12.52 -6.46 2.63
N HIS A 63 -12.73 -5.25 2.10
CA HIS A 63 -11.78 -4.13 2.21
C HIS A 63 -12.44 -2.83 2.72
N GLN A 64 -13.25 -2.92 3.77
CA GLN A 64 -14.01 -1.79 4.33
C GLN A 64 -13.15 -0.55 4.62
N VAL A 65 -11.96 -0.73 5.22
CA VAL A 65 -11.06 0.39 5.55
C VAL A 65 -10.56 1.09 4.30
N ALA A 66 -10.15 0.31 3.29
CA ALA A 66 -9.66 0.84 2.01
C ALA A 66 -10.75 1.60 1.25
N CYS A 67 -11.96 1.05 1.22
CA CYS A 67 -13.09 1.70 0.56
C CYS A 67 -13.47 3.02 1.24
N ARG A 68 -13.43 3.09 2.58
CA ARG A 68 -13.68 4.34 3.31
C ARG A 68 -12.59 5.39 3.05
N GLN A 69 -11.32 4.98 3.06
CA GLN A 69 -10.21 5.90 2.77
C GLN A 69 -10.27 6.42 1.33
N ALA A 70 -10.61 5.56 0.37
CA ALA A 70 -10.79 5.97 -1.02
C ALA A 70 -11.97 6.94 -1.19
N ALA A 71 -13.10 6.69 -0.51
CA ALA A 71 -14.25 7.60 -0.55
C ALA A 71 -13.94 8.97 0.08
N ALA A 72 -13.17 9.01 1.17
CA ALA A 72 -12.76 10.26 1.81
C ALA A 72 -11.86 11.08 0.87
N GLY A 73 -10.79 10.49 0.35
CA GLY A 73 -9.87 11.24 -0.50
C GLY A 73 -10.44 11.65 -1.85
N VAL A 74 -11.46 10.94 -2.38
CA VAL A 74 -12.18 11.40 -3.60
C VAL A 74 -12.97 12.67 -3.33
N ARG A 75 -13.52 12.84 -2.11
CA ARG A 75 -14.22 14.07 -1.73
C ARG A 75 -13.25 15.24 -1.62
N ASP A 76 -12.05 15.01 -1.08
CA ASP A 76 -11.01 16.03 -0.93
C ASP A 76 -10.42 16.50 -2.28
N ALA A 77 -10.56 15.71 -3.36
CA ALA A 77 -10.06 16.06 -4.69
C ALA A 77 -11.06 16.89 -5.53
N VAL A 78 -12.31 17.04 -5.06
CA VAL A 78 -13.39 17.76 -5.75
C VAL A 78 -13.60 19.16 -5.16
N ASP A 79 -13.12 19.41 -3.94
CA ASP A 79 -13.05 20.72 -3.29
C ASP A 79 -11.82 21.51 -3.78
#